data_AF-A0A6F9MV79-F1
#
_entry.id   AF-A0A6F9MV79-F1
#
_cell.length_a   1.000
_cell.length_b   1.000
_cell.length_c   1.000
_cell.angle_alpha   90.00
_cell.angle_beta   90.00
_cell.angle_gamma   90.00
#
_symmetry.space_group_name_H-M   'P 1'
#
loop_
_entity.id
_entity.type
_entity.pdbx_description
1 polymer ?
#
loop_
_entity_poly.entity_id
_entity_poly.type
_entity_poly.pdbx_seq_one_letter_code
_entity_poly.pdbx_strand_id
1 'polypeptide(L)'
;MQDMIDTLLKYGYIVLFFYSLGGGMVGILAAGVLSSQGKMDLALCISIAFVANTLGSTLLFILGKYYKKDIMPYFKNHRRKLALAMMKTKQHGVVLLITQKFVYGLKTFIPIAAGIAKYNFIKFFIINTFASLLWAVLLGYSAYAFGFVIEAVFNKLSSYPYIAPLFLIALVGIIWFYLAKFSKK
;
A
#
# COMPACT_ATOMS: atom_id res chain seq x y z
N MET A 1 26.30 -7.97 -17.96
CA MET A 1 25.32 -8.60 -17.05
C MET A 1 25.00 -7.67 -15.87
N GLN A 2 26.01 -7.01 -15.28
CA GLN A 2 25.84 -5.94 -14.29
C GLN A 2 24.89 -4.81 -14.73
N ASP A 3 25.05 -4.27 -15.95
CA ASP A 3 24.20 -3.17 -16.46
C ASP A 3 22.71 -3.53 -16.51
N MET A 4 22.40 -4.80 -16.79
CA MET A 4 21.03 -5.30 -16.84
C MET A 4 20.42 -5.38 -15.44
N ILE A 5 21.22 -5.76 -14.44
CA ILE A 5 20.81 -5.80 -13.03
C ILE A 5 20.60 -4.37 -12.52
N ASP A 6 21.55 -3.46 -12.77
CA ASP A 6 21.43 -2.06 -12.34
C ASP A 6 20.22 -1.36 -12.97
N THR A 7 19.96 -1.65 -14.24
CA THR A 7 18.77 -1.17 -14.94
C THR A 7 17.49 -1.73 -14.29
N LEU A 8 17.44 -3.04 -14.02
CA LEU A 8 16.29 -3.69 -13.38
C LEU A 8 16.03 -3.14 -11.96
N LEU A 9 17.08 -2.91 -11.18
CA LEU A 9 16.99 -2.34 -9.84
C LEU A 9 16.53 -0.89 -9.87
N LYS A 10 17.07 -0.08 -10.80
CA LYS A 10 16.64 1.31 -11.00
C LYS A 10 15.16 1.40 -11.36
N TYR A 11 14.67 0.53 -12.25
CA TYR A 11 13.24 0.46 -12.54
C TYR A 11 12.42 -0.10 -11.37
N GLY A 12 12.96 -1.01 -10.58
CA GLY A 12 12.31 -1.53 -9.36
C GLY A 12 11.96 -0.43 -8.36
N TYR A 13 12.90 0.48 -8.09
CA TYR A 13 12.66 1.64 -7.20
C TYR A 13 11.64 2.63 -7.77
N ILE A 14 11.65 2.87 -9.09
CA ILE A 14 10.68 3.74 -9.75
C ILE A 14 9.27 3.14 -9.69
N VAL A 15 9.15 1.85 -9.99
CA VAL A 15 7.88 1.11 -9.89
C VAL A 15 7.37 1.15 -8.46
N LEU A 16 8.23 0.92 -7.47
CA LEU A 16 7.89 1.03 -6.04
C LEU A 16 7.34 2.41 -5.69
N PHE A 17 7.98 3.48 -6.18
CA PHE A 17 7.53 4.85 -5.95
C PHE A 17 6.11 5.07 -6.48
N PHE A 18 5.86 4.82 -7.77
CA PHE A 18 4.55 5.05 -8.37
C PHE A 18 3.46 4.15 -7.77
N TYR A 19 3.78 2.90 -7.45
CA TYR A 19 2.83 1.98 -6.83
C TYR A 19 2.48 2.41 -5.38
N SER A 20 3.47 2.89 -4.63
CA SER A 20 3.29 3.39 -3.27
C SER A 20 2.63 4.76 -3.22
N LEU A 21 2.60 5.51 -4.32
CA LEU A 21 1.91 6.79 -4.42
C LEU A 21 0.39 6.63 -4.21
N GLY A 22 -0.19 5.54 -4.74
CA GLY A 22 -1.57 5.14 -4.43
C GLY A 22 -1.73 4.40 -3.09
N GLY A 23 -0.68 4.33 -2.26
CA GLY A 23 -0.62 3.54 -1.03
C GLY A 23 -0.69 2.03 -1.28
N GLY A 24 -0.22 1.53 -2.42
CA GLY A 24 -0.25 0.12 -2.78
C GLY A 24 0.65 -0.73 -1.88
N MET A 25 0.10 -1.73 -1.20
CA MET A 25 0.87 -2.62 -0.31
C MET A 25 1.75 -3.61 -1.10
N VAL A 26 1.29 -4.09 -2.25
CA VAL A 26 1.99 -5.11 -3.03
C VAL A 26 3.41 -4.66 -3.42
N GLY A 27 3.58 -3.39 -3.80
CA GLY A 27 4.88 -2.85 -4.20
C GLY A 27 5.92 -2.94 -3.08
N ILE A 28 5.60 -2.45 -1.88
CA ILE A 28 6.53 -2.50 -0.74
C ILE A 28 6.75 -3.93 -0.24
N LEU A 29 5.74 -4.79 -0.30
CA LEU A 29 5.88 -6.20 0.05
C LEU A 29 6.84 -6.92 -0.92
N ALA A 30 6.66 -6.72 -2.23
CA ALA A 30 7.55 -7.29 -3.24
C ALA A 30 8.99 -6.75 -3.09
N ALA A 31 9.14 -5.44 -2.89
CA ALA A 31 10.43 -4.81 -2.68
C ALA A 31 11.12 -5.33 -1.40
N GLY A 32 10.37 -5.55 -0.31
CA GLY A 32 10.90 -6.13 0.93
C GLY A 32 11.41 -7.57 0.74
N VAL A 33 10.67 -8.41 0.02
CA VAL A 33 11.11 -9.78 -0.33
C VAL A 33 12.33 -9.76 -1.25
N LEU A 34 12.38 -8.88 -2.24
CA LEU A 34 13.57 -8.72 -3.10
C LEU A 34 14.78 -8.22 -2.31
N SER A 35 14.55 -7.39 -1.28
CA SER A 35 15.61 -6.91 -0.40
C SER A 35 16.20 -8.04 0.45
N SER A 36 15.41 -9.03 0.88
CA SER A 36 15.94 -10.17 1.64
C SER A 36 16.90 -11.03 0.83
N GLN A 37 16.74 -11.05 -0.50
CA GLN A 37 17.61 -11.75 -1.45
C GLN A 37 18.82 -10.91 -1.89
N GLY A 38 19.05 -9.77 -1.23
CA GLY A 38 20.15 -8.85 -1.55
C GLY A 38 20.01 -8.15 -2.91
N LYS A 39 18.82 -8.18 -3.53
CA LYS A 39 18.59 -7.51 -4.82
C LYS A 39 18.35 -6.02 -4.63
N MET A 40 17.60 -5.63 -3.60
CA MET A 40 17.29 -4.22 -3.30
C MET A 40 17.75 -3.84 -1.90
N ASP A 41 18.00 -2.56 -1.70
CA ASP A 41 18.28 -2.02 -0.37
C ASP A 41 16.97 -1.74 0.36
N LEU A 42 16.81 -2.37 1.54
CA LEU A 42 15.58 -2.27 2.32
C LEU A 42 15.32 -0.84 2.81
N ALA A 43 16.35 -0.12 3.24
CA ALA A 43 16.22 1.23 3.78
C ALA A 43 15.79 2.22 2.69
N LEU A 44 16.35 2.09 1.48
CA LEU A 44 15.91 2.84 0.30
C LEU A 44 14.48 2.50 -0.08
N CYS A 45 14.09 1.21 -0.07
CA CYS A 45 12.72 0.80 -0.37
C CYS A 45 11.71 1.43 0.62
N ILE A 46 12.00 1.35 1.92
CA ILE A 46 11.15 1.94 2.96
C ILE A 46 11.07 3.46 2.78
N SER A 47 12.19 4.12 2.52
CA SER A 47 12.26 5.57 2.34
C SER A 47 11.45 6.03 1.12
N ILE A 48 11.61 5.36 -0.02
CA ILE A 48 10.88 5.65 -1.25
C ILE A 48 9.37 5.44 -1.05
N ALA A 49 8.98 4.32 -0.46
CA ALA A 49 7.57 4.01 -0.20
C ALA A 49 6.94 5.00 0.78
N PHE A 50 7.67 5.39 1.83
CA PHE A 50 7.27 6.41 2.79
C PHE A 50 7.01 7.77 2.12
N VAL A 51 7.97 8.25 1.32
CA VAL A 51 7.85 9.54 0.62
C VAL A 51 6.69 9.49 -0.37
N ALA A 52 6.62 8.46 -1.21
CA ALA A 52 5.56 8.29 -2.19
C ALA A 52 4.16 8.27 -1.56
N ASN A 53 3.98 7.48 -0.49
CA ASN A 53 2.68 7.35 0.18
C ASN A 53 2.27 8.65 0.91
N THR A 54 3.24 9.37 1.47
CA THR A 54 3.01 10.67 2.09
C THR A 54 2.58 11.70 1.04
N LEU A 55 3.29 11.78 -0.08
CA LEU A 55 2.96 12.65 -1.20
C LEU A 55 1.57 12.32 -1.77
N GLY A 56 1.31 11.05 -2.07
CA GLY A 56 0.03 10.61 -2.64
C GLY A 56 -1.16 10.94 -1.75
N SER A 57 -1.06 10.67 -0.45
CA SER A 57 -2.12 11.00 0.51
C SER A 57 -2.33 12.52 0.64
N THR A 58 -1.25 13.30 0.61
CA THR A 58 -1.32 14.76 0.61
C THR A 58 -1.95 15.31 -0.67
N LEU A 59 -1.62 14.75 -1.83
CA LEU A 59 -2.24 15.13 -3.11
C LEU A 59 -3.75 14.86 -3.08
N LEU A 60 -4.18 13.69 -2.61
CA LEU A 60 -5.61 13.36 -2.46
C LEU A 60 -6.34 14.33 -1.51
N PHE A 61 -5.69 14.74 -0.43
CA PHE A 61 -6.21 15.74 0.48
C PHE A 61 -6.39 17.11 -0.18
N ILE A 62 -5.37 17.58 -0.90
CA ILE A 62 -5.39 18.86 -1.62
C ILE A 62 -6.49 18.82 -2.69
N LEU A 63 -6.57 17.73 -3.45
CA LEU A 63 -7.64 17.50 -4.42
C LEU A 63 -9.02 17.64 -3.77
N GLY A 64 -9.28 16.94 -2.65
CA GLY A 64 -10.53 17.07 -1.93
C GLY A 64 -10.82 18.48 -1.39
N LYS A 65 -9.78 19.22 -0.99
CA LYS A 65 -9.93 20.56 -0.38
C LYS A 65 -10.21 21.66 -1.39
N TYR A 66 -9.50 21.66 -2.52
CA TYR A 66 -9.55 22.75 -3.51
C TYR A 66 -10.44 22.41 -4.71
N TYR A 67 -10.50 21.15 -5.15
CA TYR A 67 -11.25 20.70 -6.34
C TYR A 67 -12.54 19.96 -5.98
N LYS A 68 -13.19 20.40 -4.88
CA LYS A 68 -14.41 19.77 -4.35
C LYS A 68 -15.52 19.63 -5.40
N LYS A 69 -15.73 20.67 -6.23
CA LYS A 69 -16.81 20.71 -7.23
C LYS A 69 -16.63 19.61 -8.29
N ASP A 70 -15.39 19.37 -8.70
CA ASP A 70 -15.04 18.43 -9.76
C ASP A 70 -15.04 16.97 -9.24
N ILE A 71 -14.72 16.78 -7.96
CA ILE A 71 -14.61 15.45 -7.35
C ILE A 71 -15.97 14.93 -6.83
N MET A 72 -16.88 15.82 -6.41
CA MET A 72 -18.17 15.43 -5.83
C MET A 72 -19.05 14.52 -6.74
N PRO A 73 -19.09 14.72 -8.07
CA PRO A 73 -19.85 13.85 -8.98
C PRO A 73 -19.43 12.37 -8.90
N TYR A 74 -18.13 12.09 -8.76
CA TYR A 74 -17.60 10.73 -8.64
C TYR A 74 -18.07 10.01 -7.37
N PHE A 75 -18.43 10.77 -6.33
CA PHE A 75 -18.93 10.24 -5.07
C PHE A 75 -20.47 10.27 -4.94
N LYS A 76 -21.21 10.56 -6.02
CA LYS A 76 -22.68 10.66 -5.98
C LYS A 76 -23.36 9.39 -5.43
N ASN A 77 -22.86 8.22 -5.80
CA ASN A 77 -23.40 6.92 -5.32
C ASN A 77 -22.93 6.57 -3.90
N HIS A 78 -21.93 7.29 -3.37
CA HIS A 78 -21.29 7.01 -2.09
C HIS A 78 -21.43 8.15 -1.08
N ARG A 79 -22.36 9.10 -1.29
CA ARG A 79 -22.53 10.29 -0.44
C ARG A 79 -22.66 9.98 1.05
N ARG A 80 -23.42 8.93 1.41
CA ARG A 80 -23.60 8.55 2.82
C ARG A 80 -22.29 8.08 3.46
N LYS A 81 -21.50 7.28 2.73
CA LYS A 81 -20.16 6.85 3.18
C LYS A 81 -19.20 8.04 3.28
N LEU A 82 -19.30 8.99 2.34
CA LEU A 82 -18.48 10.21 2.35
C LEU A 82 -18.80 11.10 3.54
N ALA A 83 -20.08 11.33 3.82
CA ALA A 83 -20.53 12.09 4.99
C ALA A 83 -20.07 11.44 6.30
N LEU A 84 -20.19 10.10 6.41
CA LEU A 84 -19.68 9.36 7.55
C LEU A 84 -18.16 9.55 7.73
N ALA A 85 -17.39 9.41 6.64
CA ALA A 85 -15.94 9.61 6.67
C ALA A 85 -15.57 11.05 7.11
N MET A 86 -16.28 12.06 6.61
CA MET A 86 -16.10 13.46 7.03
C MET A 86 -16.34 13.65 8.52
N MET A 87 -17.45 13.09 9.05
CA MET A 87 -17.77 13.17 10.48
C MET A 87 -16.73 12.44 11.34
N LYS A 88 -16.37 11.21 10.96
CA LYS A 88 -15.38 10.41 11.68
C LYS A 88 -13.99 11.03 11.64
N THR A 89 -13.61 11.67 10.54
CA THR A 89 -12.34 12.40 10.44
C THR A 89 -12.29 13.59 11.40
N LYS A 90 -13.42 14.28 11.63
CA LYS A 90 -13.49 15.36 12.62
C LYS A 90 -13.41 14.86 14.07
N GLN A 91 -14.03 13.72 14.37
CA GLN A 91 -14.08 13.18 15.74
C GLN A 91 -12.83 12.38 16.13
N HIS A 92 -12.32 11.53 15.23
CA HIS A 92 -11.26 10.55 15.48
C HIS A 92 -10.14 10.65 14.42
N GLY A 93 -9.81 11.87 13.98
CA GLY A 93 -8.92 12.12 12.85
C GLY A 93 -7.58 11.40 12.94
N VAL A 94 -6.93 11.38 14.12
CA VAL A 94 -5.61 10.74 14.30
C VAL A 94 -5.67 9.23 14.01
N VAL A 95 -6.53 8.51 14.74
CA VAL A 95 -6.67 7.05 14.63
C VAL A 95 -7.15 6.65 13.24
N LEU A 96 -8.09 7.41 12.67
CA LEU A 96 -8.63 7.13 11.35
C LEU A 96 -7.56 7.32 10.25
N LEU A 97 -6.73 8.35 10.36
CA LEU A 97 -5.66 8.64 9.40
C LEU A 97 -4.51 7.62 9.43
N ILE A 98 -4.31 6.95 10.57
CA ILE A 98 -3.35 5.85 10.70
C ILE A 98 -3.95 4.56 10.13
N THR A 99 -5.12 4.17 10.62
CA THR A 99 -5.76 2.88 10.27
C THR A 99 -6.15 2.77 8.80
N GLN A 100 -6.52 3.88 8.15
CA GLN A 100 -6.85 3.88 6.71
C GLN A 100 -5.73 3.30 5.83
N LYS A 101 -4.46 3.38 6.23
CA LYS A 101 -3.32 2.97 5.38
C LYS A 101 -3.23 1.46 5.22
N PHE A 102 -3.79 0.71 6.17
CA PHE A 102 -3.80 -0.75 6.17
C PHE A 102 -5.05 -1.34 5.53
N VAL A 103 -6.06 -0.52 5.23
CA VAL A 103 -7.34 -0.98 4.69
C VAL A 103 -7.48 -0.54 3.24
N TYR A 104 -7.68 -1.52 2.34
CA TYR A 104 -7.91 -1.26 0.93
C TYR A 104 -9.16 -0.40 0.73
N GLY A 105 -9.09 0.58 -0.18
CA GLY A 105 -10.16 1.55 -0.45
C GLY A 105 -10.22 2.73 0.54
N LEU A 106 -10.03 2.51 1.85
CA LEU A 106 -10.08 3.60 2.84
C LEU A 106 -8.92 4.59 2.65
N LYS A 107 -7.72 4.10 2.34
CA LYS A 107 -6.52 4.93 2.09
C LYS A 107 -6.72 6.02 1.03
N THR A 108 -7.60 5.82 0.05
CA THR A 108 -7.89 6.82 -0.99
C THR A 108 -9.07 7.69 -0.59
N PHE A 109 -10.06 7.09 0.05
CA PHE A 109 -11.32 7.74 0.38
C PHE A 109 -11.20 8.75 1.54
N ILE A 110 -10.49 8.36 2.59
CA ILE A 110 -10.36 9.17 3.82
C ILE A 110 -9.59 10.48 3.59
N PRO A 111 -8.45 10.54 2.85
CA PRO A 111 -7.76 11.81 2.61
C PRO A 111 -8.60 12.79 1.80
N ILE A 112 -9.33 12.28 0.79
CA ILE A 112 -10.29 13.09 0.01
C ILE A 112 -11.39 13.62 0.93
N ALA A 113 -12.00 12.75 1.74
CA ALA A 113 -13.05 13.13 2.68
C ALA A 113 -12.57 14.19 3.68
N ALA A 114 -11.35 14.04 4.20
CA ALA A 114 -10.69 14.99 5.09
C ALA A 114 -10.48 16.37 4.42
N GLY A 115 -10.04 16.36 3.15
CA GLY A 115 -9.89 17.57 2.35
C GLY A 115 -11.22 18.29 2.15
N ILE A 116 -12.26 17.57 1.72
CA ILE A 116 -13.60 18.14 1.51
C ILE A 116 -14.22 18.66 2.82
N ALA A 117 -13.94 17.98 3.94
CA ALA A 117 -14.37 18.41 5.28
C ALA A 117 -13.65 19.68 5.79
N LYS A 118 -12.71 20.24 5.01
CA LYS A 118 -11.84 21.37 5.36
C LYS A 118 -11.05 21.12 6.65
N TYR A 119 -10.56 19.90 6.83
CA TYR A 119 -9.67 19.58 7.94
C TYR A 119 -8.38 20.44 7.88
N ASN A 120 -7.73 20.65 9.02
CA ASN A 120 -6.51 21.46 9.06
C ASN A 120 -5.37 20.73 8.30
N PHE A 121 -4.77 21.40 7.32
CA PHE A 121 -3.75 20.81 6.45
C PHE A 121 -2.49 20.40 7.23
N ILE A 122 -2.00 21.26 8.14
CA ILE A 122 -0.78 20.99 8.92
C ILE A 122 -1.00 19.78 9.83
N LYS A 123 -2.14 19.71 10.53
CA LYS A 123 -2.48 18.55 11.36
C LYS A 123 -2.58 17.28 10.52
N PHE A 124 -3.26 17.33 9.37
CA PHE A 124 -3.34 16.19 8.46
C PHE A 124 -1.95 15.74 7.99
N PHE A 125 -1.12 16.67 7.54
CA PHE A 125 0.21 16.38 7.00
C PHE A 125 1.10 15.70 8.05
N ILE A 126 1.16 16.23 9.26
CA ILE A 126 1.96 15.66 10.36
C ILE A 126 1.51 14.23 10.65
N ILE A 127 0.19 14.02 10.89
CA ILE A 127 -0.36 12.70 11.20
C ILE A 127 -0.14 11.73 10.04
N ASN A 128 -0.38 12.18 8.81
CA ASN A 128 -0.22 11.38 7.60
C ASN A 128 1.23 10.93 7.41
N THR A 129 2.20 11.82 7.66
CA THR A 129 3.63 11.50 7.58
C THR A 129 3.99 10.42 8.60
N PHE A 130 3.63 10.59 9.88
CA PHE A 130 3.87 9.54 10.88
C PHE A 130 3.19 8.22 10.53
N ALA A 131 1.94 8.28 10.06
CA ALA A 131 1.21 7.10 9.62
C ALA A 131 1.88 6.41 8.42
N SER A 132 2.40 7.18 7.45
CA SER A 132 3.11 6.64 6.29
C SER A 132 4.41 5.97 6.68
N LEU A 133 5.14 6.57 7.63
CA LEU A 133 6.40 6.01 8.12
C LEU A 133 6.15 4.68 8.83
N LEU A 134 5.18 4.67 9.76
CA LEU A 134 4.79 3.45 10.47
C LEU A 134 4.36 2.35 9.50
N TRP A 135 3.53 2.69 8.51
CA TRP A 135 3.10 1.77 7.47
C TRP A 135 4.26 1.21 6.65
N ALA A 136 5.19 2.06 6.20
CA ALA A 136 6.31 1.66 5.37
C ALA A 136 7.30 0.76 6.14
N VAL A 137 7.61 1.12 7.39
CA VAL A 137 8.49 0.33 8.27
C VAL A 137 7.85 -1.03 8.56
N LEU A 138 6.59 -1.06 9.00
CA LEU A 138 5.92 -2.31 9.34
C LEU A 138 5.85 -3.27 8.15
N LEU A 139 5.40 -2.80 6.98
CA LEU A 139 5.30 -3.65 5.80
C LEU A 139 6.67 -4.04 5.22
N GLY A 140 7.61 -3.11 5.18
CA GLY A 140 8.96 -3.34 4.66
C GLY A 140 9.70 -4.41 5.47
N TYR A 141 9.78 -4.25 6.80
CA TYR A 141 10.44 -5.23 7.66
C TYR A 141 9.70 -6.56 7.72
N SER A 142 8.36 -6.54 7.76
CA SER A 142 7.58 -7.79 7.73
C SER A 142 7.87 -8.57 6.45
N ALA A 143 7.82 -7.91 5.29
CA ALA A 143 8.11 -8.55 4.01
C ALA A 143 9.55 -9.05 3.90
N TYR A 144 10.51 -8.29 4.39
CA TYR A 144 11.92 -8.71 4.45
C TYR A 144 12.10 -9.97 5.28
N ALA A 145 11.51 -10.03 6.47
CA ALA A 145 11.56 -11.22 7.33
C ALA A 145 10.88 -12.43 6.69
N PHE A 146 9.70 -12.25 6.08
CA PHE A 146 9.01 -13.31 5.34
C PHE A 146 9.78 -13.76 4.09
N GLY A 147 10.55 -12.88 3.47
CA GLY A 147 11.38 -13.20 2.31
C GLY A 147 12.36 -14.35 2.57
N PHE A 148 13.00 -14.39 3.74
CA PHE A 148 13.87 -15.50 4.13
C PHE A 148 13.12 -16.82 4.31
N VAL A 149 11.88 -16.78 4.82
CA VAL A 149 11.03 -17.98 4.93
C VAL A 149 10.63 -18.49 3.55
N ILE A 150 10.27 -17.58 2.64
CA ILE A 150 9.95 -17.92 1.25
C ILE A 150 11.15 -18.57 0.57
N GLU A 151 12.34 -18.00 0.74
CA GLU A 151 13.58 -18.56 0.19
C GLU A 151 13.90 -19.94 0.75
N ALA A 152 13.76 -20.15 2.07
CA ALA A 152 13.97 -21.44 2.70
C ALA A 152 12.98 -22.51 2.20
N VAL A 153 11.71 -22.13 2.01
CA VAL A 153 10.69 -23.00 1.42
C VAL A 153 11.02 -23.30 -0.04
N PHE A 154 11.40 -22.29 -0.83
CA PHE A 154 11.79 -22.45 -2.23
C PHE A 154 12.99 -23.37 -2.37
N ASN A 155 14.06 -23.20 -1.59
CA ASN A 155 15.25 -24.04 -1.66
C ASN A 155 14.94 -25.52 -1.33
N LYS A 156 14.03 -25.79 -0.39
CA LYS A 156 13.54 -27.16 -0.14
C LYS A 156 12.67 -27.69 -1.28
N LEU A 157 11.87 -26.84 -1.92
CA LEU A 157 11.01 -27.21 -3.05
C LEU A 157 11.78 -27.40 -4.35
N SER A 158 12.89 -26.67 -4.56
CA SER A 158 13.74 -26.75 -5.76
C SER A 158 14.44 -28.10 -5.90
N SER A 159 14.55 -28.89 -4.83
CA SER A 159 14.94 -30.31 -4.91
C SER A 159 13.88 -31.19 -5.60
N TYR A 160 12.66 -30.70 -5.80
CA TYR A 160 11.55 -31.42 -6.46
C TYR A 160 10.85 -30.51 -7.51
N PRO A 161 11.36 -30.43 -8.75
CA PRO A 161 10.89 -29.53 -9.80
C PRO A 161 9.39 -29.62 -10.13
N TYR A 162 8.77 -30.78 -9.89
CA TYR A 162 7.34 -31.03 -10.15
C TYR A 162 6.39 -30.45 -9.09
N ILE A 163 6.89 -30.04 -7.92
CA ILE A 163 6.06 -29.54 -6.81
C ILE A 163 5.78 -28.03 -6.93
N ALA A 164 6.68 -27.26 -7.57
CA ALA A 164 6.51 -25.81 -7.72
C ALA A 164 5.24 -25.40 -8.50
N PRO A 165 4.88 -26.04 -9.63
CA PRO A 165 3.61 -25.76 -10.30
C PRO A 165 2.40 -26.17 -9.44
N LEU A 166 2.50 -27.28 -8.71
CA LEU A 166 1.42 -27.78 -7.85
C LEU A 166 1.15 -26.84 -6.67
N PHE A 167 2.20 -26.26 -6.08
CA PHE A 167 2.08 -25.26 -5.02
C PHE A 167 1.45 -23.96 -5.54
N LEU A 168 1.86 -23.48 -6.71
CA LEU A 168 1.24 -22.31 -7.36
C LEU A 168 -0.24 -22.54 -7.65
N ILE A 169 -0.59 -23.70 -8.21
CA ILE A 169 -1.99 -24.07 -8.49
C ILE A 169 -2.79 -24.17 -7.17
N ALA A 170 -2.22 -24.76 -6.12
CA ALA A 170 -2.87 -24.84 -4.82
C ALA A 170 -3.08 -23.45 -4.19
N LEU A 171 -2.09 -22.57 -4.26
CA LEU A 171 -2.16 -21.22 -3.71
C LEU A 171 -3.20 -20.38 -4.46
N VAL A 172 -3.22 -20.45 -5.79
CA VAL A 172 -4.26 -19.82 -6.64
C VAL A 172 -5.64 -20.42 -6.35
N GLY A 173 -5.74 -21.75 -6.20
CA GLY A 173 -6.97 -22.45 -5.87
C GLY A 173 -7.53 -22.08 -4.51
N ILE A 174 -6.68 -21.94 -3.49
CA ILE A 174 -7.06 -21.48 -2.15
C ILE A 174 -7.54 -20.03 -2.22
N ILE A 175 -6.80 -19.14 -2.87
CA ILE A 175 -7.19 -17.74 -3.05
C ILE A 175 -8.55 -17.66 -3.77
N TRP A 176 -8.75 -18.43 -4.85
CA TRP A 176 -10.00 -18.48 -5.58
C TRP A 176 -11.16 -19.02 -4.73
N PHE A 177 -10.92 -20.09 -3.96
CA PHE A 177 -11.92 -20.66 -3.04
C PHE A 177 -12.35 -19.65 -1.96
N TYR A 178 -11.39 -18.95 -1.35
CA TYR A 178 -11.70 -17.92 -0.36
C TYR A 178 -12.44 -16.73 -0.98
N LEU A 179 -12.03 -16.26 -2.16
CA LEU A 179 -12.72 -15.18 -2.88
C LEU A 179 -14.14 -15.59 -3.31
N ALA A 180 -14.32 -16.81 -3.81
CA ALA A 180 -15.62 -17.34 -4.21
C ALA A 180 -16.58 -17.50 -3.01
N LYS A 181 -16.04 -17.87 -1.84
CA LYS A 181 -16.81 -17.99 -0.60
C LYS A 181 -17.24 -16.63 -0.04
N PHE A 182 -16.44 -15.58 -0.23
CA PHE A 182 -16.79 -14.20 0.17
C PHE A 182 -17.69 -13.47 -0.84
N SER A 183 -17.69 -13.85 -2.12
CA SER A 183 -18.54 -13.23 -3.15
C SER A 183 -20.01 -13.69 -3.11
N LYS A 184 -20.35 -14.70 -2.32
CA LYS A 184 -21.74 -15.23 -2.18
C LYS A 184 -22.51 -14.65 -0.99
N LYS A 185 -22.07 -13.55 -0.39
CA LYS A 185 -22.76 -12.83 0.69
C LYS A 185 -22.97 -11.37 0.33
#